data_AF-A0A5C7LTE7-F1
#
_entry.id   AF-A0A5C7LTE7-F1
#
_cell.length_a   1.000
_cell.length_b   1.000
_cell.length_c   1.000
_cell.angle_alpha   90.00
_cell.angle_beta   90.00
_cell.angle_gamma   90.00
#
_symmetry.space_group_name_H-M   'P 1'
#
loop_
_entity.id
_entity.type
_entity.pdbx_description
1 polymer ?
#
loop_
_entity_poly.entity_id
_entity_poly.type
_entity_poly.pdbx_seq_one_letter_code
_entity_poly.pdbx_strand_id
1 'polypeptide(L)' 'MSRRKSDESLDDRLQVRLKKSDRELWAKYSVIRGHETLADFIRYLVTSDMAQHPKDLEKAMK' A
#
# COMPACT_ATOMS: atom_id res chain seq x y z
N MET A 1 23.01 -30.57 -7.05
CA MET A 1 22.80 -29.67 -5.91
C MET A 1 22.95 -28.22 -6.38
N SER A 2 22.10 -27.31 -5.86
CA SER A 2 22.08 -25.83 -6.07
C SER A 2 21.76 -25.31 -7.48
N ARG A 3 20.92 -24.29 -7.70
CA ARG A 3 20.49 -23.14 -6.87
C ARG A 3 18.96 -23.00 -6.88
N ARG A 4 18.34 -22.84 -5.72
CA ARG A 4 16.94 -22.40 -5.60
C ARG A 4 16.88 -20.94 -6.04
N LYS A 5 16.05 -20.62 -7.04
CA LYS A 5 15.68 -19.24 -7.37
C LYS A 5 15.10 -18.61 -6.11
N SER A 6 15.65 -17.47 -5.71
CA SER A 6 15.16 -16.66 -4.59
C SER A 6 13.68 -16.36 -4.82
N ASP A 7 12.91 -16.73 -3.81
CA ASP A 7 11.47 -16.53 -3.69
C ASP A 7 11.20 -15.04 -3.36
N GLU A 8 11.53 -14.16 -4.32
CA GLU A 8 11.61 -12.69 -4.15
C GLU A 8 10.22 -12.01 -4.09
N SER A 9 9.13 -12.76 -4.00
CA SER A 9 7.75 -12.24 -4.08
C SER A 9 7.00 -12.18 -2.75
N LEU A 10 7.63 -12.59 -1.64
CA LEU A 10 6.99 -12.62 -0.32
C LEU A 10 7.15 -11.33 0.49
N ASP A 11 8.01 -10.38 0.07
CA ASP A 11 8.45 -9.25 0.91
C ASP A 11 7.60 -7.96 0.80
N ASP A 12 6.71 -7.82 -0.20
CA ASP A 12 5.94 -6.57 -0.42
C ASP A 12 4.63 -6.48 0.38
N ARG A 13 4.48 -7.24 1.47
CA ARG A 13 3.26 -7.22 2.30
C ARG A 13 3.32 -6.11 3.33
N LEU A 14 2.77 -4.94 2.99
CA LEU A 14 2.59 -3.85 3.94
C LEU A 14 1.41 -4.12 4.90
N GLN A 15 1.69 -4.24 6.19
CA GLN A 15 0.66 -4.25 7.24
C GLN A 15 0.44 -2.83 7.78
N VAL A 16 -0.76 -2.28 7.56
CA VAL A 16 -1.15 -0.97 8.09
C VAL A 16 -2.03 -1.15 9.32
N ARG A 17 -1.61 -0.57 10.44
CA ARG A 17 -2.40 -0.56 11.69
C ARG A 17 -3.23 0.71 11.75
N LEU A 18 -4.54 0.53 11.84
CA LEU A 18 -5.52 1.62 11.96
C LEU A 18 -6.37 1.41 13.21
N LYS A 19 -6.84 2.52 13.80
CA LYS A 19 -7.92 2.44 14.78
C LYS A 19 -9.16 1.84 14.11
N LYS A 20 -10.00 1.15 14.88
CA LYS A 20 -11.20 0.49 14.35
C LYS A 20 -12.13 1.50 13.64
N SER A 21 -12.35 2.66 14.25
CA SER A 21 -13.17 3.75 13.67
C SER A 21 -12.66 4.19 12.29
N ASP A 22 -11.35 4.37 12.17
CA ASP A 22 -10.73 4.87 10.94
C ASP A 22 -10.78 3.78 9.88
N ARG A 23 -10.50 2.53 10.25
CA ARG A 23 -10.62 1.39 9.34
C ARG A 23 -12.02 1.27 8.75
N GLU A 24 -13.06 1.41 9.57
CA GLU A 24 -14.45 1.35 9.12
C GLU A 24 -14.81 2.52 8.19
N LEU A 25 -14.33 3.72 8.52
CA LEU A 25 -14.52 4.90 7.68
C LEU A 25 -13.87 4.70 6.30
N TRP A 26 -12.59 4.32 6.27
CA TRP A 26 -11.85 4.11 5.03
C TRP A 26 -12.40 2.95 4.20
N ALA A 27 -12.92 1.89 4.82
CA ALA A 27 -13.60 0.80 4.12
C ALA A 27 -14.88 1.27 3.42
N LYS A 28 -15.63 2.21 4.00
CA LYS A 28 -16.79 2.81 3.31
C LYS A 28 -16.35 3.63 2.11
N TYR A 29 -15.28 4.42 2.26
CA TYR A 29 -14.74 5.21 1.15
C TYR A 29 -14.20 4.36 0.01
N SER A 30 -13.56 3.21 0.29
CA SER A 30 -13.06 2.33 -0.78
C SER A 30 -14.19 1.86 -1.68
N VAL A 31 -15.35 1.50 -1.11
CA VAL A 31 -16.56 1.10 -1.86
C VAL A 31 -17.10 2.25 -2.69
N ILE A 32 -17.23 3.45 -2.10
CA ILE A 32 -17.74 4.65 -2.81
C ILE A 32 -16.86 5.00 -4.01
N ARG A 33 -15.55 4.78 -3.90
CA ARG A 33 -14.56 5.08 -4.94
C ARG A 33 -14.35 3.94 -5.93
N GLY A 34 -15.06 2.81 -5.77
CA GLY A 34 -15.01 1.68 -6.70
C GLY A 34 -13.78 0.77 -6.55
N HIS A 35 -13.09 0.79 -5.41
CA HIS A 35 -11.98 -0.13 -5.14
C HIS A 35 -12.49 -1.44 -4.53
N GLU A 36 -11.98 -2.57 -5.01
CA GLU A 36 -12.38 -3.92 -4.57
C GLU A 36 -12.11 -4.17 -3.09
N THR A 37 -10.98 -3.69 -2.57
CA THR A 37 -10.62 -3.84 -1.16
C THR A 37 -10.13 -2.54 -0.54
N LEU A 38 -10.21 -2.47 0.80
CA LEU A 38 -9.57 -1.40 1.56
C LEU A 38 -8.06 -1.35 1.29
N ALA A 39 -7.39 -2.50 1.11
CA ALA A 39 -5.96 -2.54 0.85
C ALA A 39 -5.61 -1.87 -0.48
N ASP A 40 -6.39 -2.13 -1.54
CA ASP A 40 -6.17 -1.51 -2.84
C ASP A 40 -6.39 0.00 -2.79
N PHE A 41 -7.40 0.43 -2.03
CA PHE A 41 -7.64 1.85 -1.82
C PHE A 41 -6.50 2.54 -1.06
N ILE A 42 -5.98 1.93 0.01
CA ILE A 42 -4.84 2.46 0.75
C ILE A 42 -3.59 2.52 -0.14
N ARG A 43 -3.33 1.47 -0.95
CA ARG A 43 -2.23 1.49 -1.93
C ARG A 43 -2.38 2.66 -2.90
N TYR A 44 -3.56 2.83 -3.47
CA TYR A 44 -3.85 3.95 -4.36
C TYR A 44 -3.57 5.31 -3.71
N LEU A 45 -4.01 5.51 -2.47
CA LEU A 45 -3.78 6.77 -1.73
C LEU A 45 -2.28 7.02 -1.52
N VAL A 46 -1.53 6.01 -1.06
CA VAL A 46 -0.09 6.12 -0.83
C VAL A 46 0.65 6.41 -2.15
N THR A 47 0.35 5.69 -3.23
CA THR A 47 0.98 5.93 -4.53
C THR A 47 0.64 7.30 -5.10
N SER A 48 -0.60 7.78 -4.92
CA SER A 48 -1.02 9.11 -5.37
C SER A 48 -0.30 10.22 -4.61
N ASP A 49 -0.12 10.05 -3.30
CA ASP A 49 0.62 10.98 -2.44
C ASP A 49 2.10 11.02 -2.84
N MET A 50 2.74 9.86 -2.98
CA MET A 50 4.14 9.76 -3.44
C MET A 50 4.36 10.40 -4.82
N ALA A 51 3.42 10.25 -5.75
CA ALA A 51 3.50 10.88 -7.07
C ALA A 51 3.42 12.41 -7.01
N GLN A 52 2.72 12.97 -6.02
CA GLN A 52 2.62 14.41 -5.79
C GLN A 52 3.87 14.97 -5.06
N HIS A 53 4.63 14.08 -4.40
CA HIS A 53 5.81 14.42 -3.61
C HIS A 53 7.09 13.73 -4.15
N PRO A 54 7.51 13.98 -5.41
CA PRO A 54 8.64 13.27 -6.03
C PRO A 54 9.98 13.47 -5.31
N LYS A 55 10.15 14.60 -4.59
CA LYS A 55 11.34 14.87 -3.77
C LYS A 55 11.46 13.96 -2.55
N ASP A 56 10.33 13.48 -2.02
CA ASP A 56 10.30 12.56 -0.88
C ASP A 56 10.51 11.11 -1.34
N LEU A 57 10.15 10.80 -2.59
CA LEU A 57 10.48 9.53 -3.24
C LEU A 57 12.00 9.33 -3.37
N GLU A 58 12.73 10.33 -3.88
CA GLU A 58 14.20 10.29 -3.99
C GLU A 58 14.88 10.14 -2.62
N LYS A 59 14.27 10.66 -1.56
CA LYS A 59 14.78 10.57 -0.19
C LYS A 59 14.47 9.21 0.45
N ALA A 60 13.34 8.59 0.13
CA ALA A 60 12.96 7.27 0.64
C ALA A 60 13.72 6.12 -0.06
N MET A 61 14.25 6.36 -1.26
CA MET A 61 15.05 5.39 -2.03
C MET A 61 16.57 5.48 -1.77
N LYS A 62 17.03 6.41 -0.94
CA LYS A 62 18.42 6.57 -0.50
C LYS A 62 18.63 5.92 0.87
#